data_AF-A0A2T3B177-F1
#
_entry.id   AF-A0A2T3B177-F1
#
_cell.length_a   1.000
_cell.length_b   1.000
_cell.length_c   1.000
_cell.angle_alpha   90.00
_cell.angle_beta   90.00
_cell.angle_gamma   90.00
#
_symmetry.space_group_name_H-M   'P 1'
#
loop_
_entity.id
_entity.type
_entity.pdbx_description
1 polymer ?
#
loop_
_entity_poly.entity_id
_entity_poly.type
_entity_poly.pdbx_seq_one_letter_code
_entity_poly.pdbx_strand_id
1 'polypeptide(L)'
;SHEVWRQALKGRLTTIPLRNPQRILDMGTGTGIWSIDMGYLYPSAFVIGTDVSQIQPSWVPPNVKFIMDNFNASVYREVKTYDMIHMRDLLGCVEDWPSLIAKCFRSLEPGGWLEVAEPSIHILPFDPSGPVPIPAFSDWANTFVKAGEETGMSFDVASNIAGWLTEAGFVNVKLEKITVPVGRKTQLGRYNQARLH
;
A
#
# COMPACT_ATOMS: atom_id res chain seq x y z
N SER A 1 7.65 2.45 -8.49
CA SER A 1 6.45 1.79 -7.94
C SER A 1 5.14 2.34 -8.53
N HIS A 2 4.84 3.65 -8.38
CA HIS A 2 3.54 4.22 -8.74
C HIS A 2 2.96 3.79 -10.11
N GLU A 3 3.74 3.84 -11.19
CA GLU A 3 3.28 3.46 -12.54
C GLU A 3 2.92 1.97 -12.68
N VAL A 4 3.60 1.07 -11.95
CA VAL A 4 3.25 -0.37 -11.92
C VAL A 4 1.84 -0.55 -11.36
N TRP A 5 1.55 0.10 -10.23
CA TRP A 5 0.24 0.04 -9.59
C TRP A 5 -0.85 0.69 -10.42
N ARG A 6 -0.57 1.84 -11.03
CA ARG A 6 -1.51 2.50 -11.94
C ARG A 6 -1.88 1.58 -13.12
N GLN A 7 -0.92 0.90 -13.72
CA GLN A 7 -1.20 -0.07 -14.78
C GLN A 7 -1.96 -1.30 -14.27
N ALA A 8 -1.56 -1.86 -13.11
CA ALA A 8 -2.26 -2.97 -12.48
C ALA A 8 -3.74 -2.64 -12.19
N LEU A 9 -4.02 -1.39 -11.81
CA LEU A 9 -5.35 -0.87 -11.53
C LEU A 9 -6.07 -0.29 -12.76
N LYS A 10 -5.53 -0.49 -13.97
CA LYS A 10 -6.07 -0.03 -15.25
C LYS A 10 -6.29 1.50 -15.30
N GLY A 11 -5.33 2.25 -14.79
CA GLY A 11 -5.32 3.71 -14.77
C GLY A 11 -5.95 4.35 -13.53
N ARG A 12 -6.60 3.57 -12.66
CA ARG A 12 -7.18 4.09 -11.41
C ARG A 12 -6.11 4.29 -10.34
N LEU A 13 -6.34 5.26 -9.45
CA LEU A 13 -5.49 5.51 -8.28
C LEU A 13 -5.91 4.70 -7.05
N THR A 14 -7.18 4.30 -6.97
CA THR A 14 -7.75 3.54 -5.86
C THR A 14 -8.83 2.58 -6.36
N THR A 15 -9.09 1.50 -5.61
CA THR A 15 -10.22 0.60 -5.80
C THR A 15 -11.46 1.03 -5.01
N ILE A 16 -11.30 1.96 -4.06
CA ILE A 16 -12.37 2.45 -3.20
C ILE A 16 -13.34 3.34 -3.99
N PRO A 17 -14.67 3.13 -3.88
CA PRO A 17 -15.67 3.96 -4.54
C PRO A 17 -15.91 5.28 -3.78
N LEU A 18 -14.88 6.13 -3.69
CA LEU A 18 -14.96 7.41 -2.98
C LEU A 18 -15.99 8.35 -3.62
N ARG A 19 -16.81 8.98 -2.77
CA ARG A 19 -17.78 10.01 -3.16
C ARG A 19 -17.55 11.26 -2.34
N ASN A 20 -17.00 12.30 -2.97
CA ASN A 20 -16.70 13.60 -2.34
C ASN A 20 -15.90 13.47 -1.01
N PRO A 21 -14.73 12.79 -1.01
CA PRO A 21 -13.89 12.74 0.19
C PRO A 21 -13.44 14.16 0.55
N GLN A 22 -13.31 14.44 1.84
CA GLN A 22 -12.85 15.72 2.39
C GLN A 22 -11.42 15.61 2.93
N ARG A 23 -11.03 14.45 3.47
CA ARG A 23 -9.72 14.25 4.08
C ARG A 23 -9.16 12.87 3.75
N ILE A 24 -7.99 12.84 3.11
CA ILE A 24 -7.31 11.62 2.67
C ILE A 24 -5.90 11.59 3.26
N LEU A 25 -5.52 10.45 3.83
CA LEU A 25 -4.15 10.18 4.28
C LEU A 25 -3.48 9.16 3.36
N ASP A 26 -2.30 9.47 2.85
CA ASP A 26 -1.39 8.57 2.14
C ASP A 26 -0.20 8.27 3.06
N MET A 27 -0.26 7.15 3.77
CA MET A 27 0.74 6.78 4.76
C MET A 27 1.89 6.02 4.08
N GLY A 28 3.11 6.49 4.31
CA GLY A 28 4.30 5.99 3.61
C GLY A 28 4.30 6.40 2.14
N THR A 29 4.03 7.68 1.88
CA THR A 29 3.79 8.22 0.54
C THR A 29 5.03 8.15 -0.38
N GLY A 30 6.23 7.96 0.19
CA GLY A 30 7.49 7.97 -0.56
C GLY A 30 7.66 9.27 -1.33
N THR A 31 7.77 9.17 -2.65
CA THR A 31 7.91 10.36 -3.55
C THR A 31 6.69 11.29 -3.58
N GLY A 32 5.53 10.89 -3.05
CA GLY A 32 4.34 11.74 -3.04
C GLY A 32 3.48 11.72 -4.30
N ILE A 33 3.88 11.00 -5.36
CA ILE A 33 3.19 11.01 -6.67
C ILE A 33 1.71 10.64 -6.54
N TRP A 34 1.38 9.62 -5.73
CA TRP A 34 -0.01 9.23 -5.53
C TRP A 34 -0.83 10.31 -4.82
N SER A 35 -0.29 10.91 -3.77
CA SER A 35 -0.92 12.04 -3.07
C SER A 35 -1.19 13.22 -4.02
N ILE A 36 -0.23 13.53 -4.90
CA ILE A 36 -0.37 14.60 -5.90
C ILE A 36 -1.50 14.29 -6.88
N ASP A 37 -1.52 13.08 -7.44
CA ASP A 37 -2.55 12.67 -8.39
C ASP A 37 -3.95 12.65 -7.75
N MET A 38 -4.05 12.21 -6.49
CA MET A 38 -5.29 12.27 -5.72
C MET A 38 -5.73 13.72 -5.43
N GLY A 39 -4.78 14.63 -5.19
CA GLY A 39 -5.05 16.05 -5.03
C GLY A 39 -5.66 16.69 -6.27
N TYR A 40 -5.17 16.32 -7.46
CA TYR A 40 -5.78 16.72 -8.73
C TYR A 40 -7.15 16.07 -8.97
N LEU A 41 -7.31 14.79 -8.62
CA LEU A 41 -8.56 14.05 -8.82
C LEU A 41 -9.69 14.54 -7.91
N TYR A 42 -9.37 14.92 -6.67
CA TYR A 42 -10.30 15.40 -5.66
C TYR A 42 -9.87 16.77 -5.13
N PRO A 43 -10.09 17.86 -5.90
CA PRO A 43 -9.64 19.20 -5.51
C PRO A 43 -10.33 19.75 -4.25
N SER A 44 -11.48 19.18 -3.86
CA SER A 44 -12.17 19.49 -2.61
C SER A 44 -11.61 18.75 -1.39
N ALA A 45 -10.85 17.67 -1.60
CA ALA A 45 -10.24 16.89 -0.52
C ALA A 45 -8.91 17.52 -0.10
N PHE A 46 -8.64 17.53 1.20
CA PHE A 46 -7.30 17.78 1.72
C PHE A 46 -6.53 16.46 1.81
N VAL A 47 -5.47 16.33 1.01
CA VAL A 47 -4.64 15.12 0.92
C VAL A 47 -3.35 15.33 1.73
N ILE A 48 -3.12 14.45 2.69
CA ILE A 48 -1.93 14.46 3.54
C ILE A 48 -1.09 13.24 3.16
N GLY A 49 0.13 13.46 2.70
CA GLY A 49 1.12 12.39 2.55
C GLY A 49 2.09 12.38 3.73
N THR A 50 2.33 11.23 4.34
CA THR A 50 3.32 11.07 5.40
C THR A 50 4.44 10.13 5.01
N ASP A 51 5.67 10.47 5.39
CA ASP A 51 6.85 9.62 5.21
C ASP A 51 7.91 9.99 6.24
N VAL A 52 8.82 9.07 6.55
CA VAL A 52 9.96 9.35 7.44
C VAL A 52 11.00 10.26 6.77
N SER A 53 10.96 10.37 5.45
CA SER A 53 11.87 11.16 4.64
C SER A 53 11.20 12.39 4.00
N GLN A 54 11.92 13.51 3.92
CA GLN A 54 11.47 14.72 3.22
C GLN A 54 12.04 14.77 1.79
N ILE A 55 11.58 13.86 0.94
CA ILE A 55 12.01 13.75 -0.47
C ILE A 55 10.96 14.25 -1.46
N GLN A 56 9.80 14.70 -0.96
CA GLN A 56 8.65 15.06 -1.78
C GLN A 56 8.85 16.45 -2.41
N PRO A 57 8.29 16.71 -3.61
CA PRO A 57 8.43 18.01 -4.26
C PRO A 57 7.71 19.11 -3.49
N SER A 58 8.23 20.34 -3.61
CA SER A 58 7.58 21.53 -3.04
C SER A 58 6.44 22.06 -3.90
N TRP A 59 6.49 21.84 -5.22
CA TRP A 59 5.45 22.26 -6.16
C TRP A 59 4.38 21.18 -6.28
N VAL A 60 3.27 21.36 -5.56
CA VAL A 60 2.16 20.42 -5.46
C VAL A 60 0.81 21.15 -5.55
N PRO A 61 -0.31 20.44 -5.77
CA PRO A 61 -1.64 21.04 -5.66
C PRO A 61 -1.83 21.72 -4.29
N PRO A 62 -2.57 22.84 -4.22
CA PRO A 62 -2.74 23.60 -2.98
C PRO A 62 -3.45 22.82 -1.86
N ASN A 63 -4.15 21.74 -2.22
CA ASN A 63 -4.84 20.85 -1.30
C ASN A 63 -4.00 19.62 -0.88
N VAL A 64 -2.73 19.54 -1.27
CA VAL A 64 -1.80 18.45 -0.90
C VAL A 64 -0.75 18.97 0.07
N LYS A 65 -0.51 18.23 1.16
CA LYS A 65 0.53 18.54 2.13
C LYS A 65 1.34 17.31 2.51
N PHE A 66 2.66 17.47 2.57
CA PHE A 66 3.57 16.45 3.08
C PHE A 66 4.01 16.75 4.50
N ILE A 67 4.03 15.72 5.33
CA ILE A 67 4.42 15.80 6.74
C ILE A 67 5.41 14.68 7.02
N MET A 68 6.54 15.01 7.65
CA MET A 68 7.45 13.99 8.15
C MET A 68 6.80 13.29 9.35
N ASP A 69 6.55 11.99 9.24
CA ASP A 69 5.94 11.20 10.30
C ASP A 69 6.38 9.73 10.22
N ASN A 70 6.40 9.06 11.37
CA ASN A 70 6.73 7.64 11.47
C ASN A 70 5.52 6.89 12.03
N PHE A 71 4.87 6.08 11.20
CA PHE A 71 3.69 5.30 11.59
C PHE A 71 3.98 4.22 12.64
N ASN A 72 5.25 3.80 12.81
CA ASN A 72 5.66 2.89 13.88
C ASN A 72 5.79 3.61 15.24
N ALA A 73 5.81 4.94 15.28
CA ALA A 73 5.93 5.66 16.54
C ALA A 73 4.73 5.41 17.47
N SER A 74 5.01 5.44 18.78
CA SER A 74 4.04 5.18 19.85
C SER A 74 2.95 6.25 19.95
N VAL A 75 3.23 7.48 19.49
CA VAL A 75 2.28 8.59 19.46
C VAL A 75 1.71 8.73 18.06
N TYR A 76 0.70 7.92 17.74
CA TYR A 76 -0.13 8.21 16.57
C TYR A 76 -1.12 9.30 16.97
N ARG A 77 -1.18 10.41 16.21
CA ARG A 77 -2.15 11.48 16.46
C ARG A 77 -3.55 10.99 16.11
N GLU A 78 -4.20 10.35 17.07
CA GLU A 78 -5.58 9.88 16.94
C GLU A 78 -6.55 11.04 17.09
N VAL A 79 -7.07 11.52 15.97
CA VAL A 79 -8.39 12.15 15.91
C VAL A 79 -9.08 11.58 14.67
N LYS A 80 -10.28 11.00 14.83
CA LYS A 80 -11.16 10.62 13.72
C LYS A 80 -11.28 11.79 12.76
N THR A 81 -10.62 11.69 11.61
CA THR A 81 -10.47 12.84 10.70
C THR A 81 -10.36 12.45 9.24
N TYR A 82 -10.34 11.16 8.89
CA TYR A 82 -10.09 10.74 7.52
C TYR A 82 -11.28 10.00 6.94
N ASP A 83 -11.64 10.35 5.71
CA ASP A 83 -12.59 9.60 4.89
C ASP A 83 -11.89 8.40 4.22
N MET A 84 -10.58 8.53 4.01
CA MET A 84 -9.75 7.47 3.46
C MET A 84 -8.33 7.50 4.02
N ILE A 85 -7.81 6.32 4.34
CA ILE A 85 -6.39 6.09 4.57
C ILE A 85 -5.91 5.11 3.48
N HIS A 86 -4.79 5.41 2.86
CA HIS A 86 -4.11 4.60 1.86
C HIS A 86 -2.73 4.20 2.37
N MET A 87 -2.37 2.92 2.17
CA MET A 87 -1.06 2.35 2.43
C MET A 87 -0.64 1.46 1.26
N ARG A 88 0.62 1.56 0.83
CA ARG A 88 1.11 0.75 -0.28
C ARG A 88 2.61 0.52 -0.26
N ASP A 89 3.01 -0.71 -0.60
CA ASP A 89 4.40 -1.17 -0.63
C ASP A 89 5.15 -0.91 0.70
N LEU A 90 4.50 -1.18 1.84
CA LEU A 90 5.04 -1.01 3.20
C LEU A 90 5.53 -2.30 3.86
N LEU A 91 5.42 -3.45 3.18
CA LEU A 91 6.02 -4.71 3.66
C LEU A 91 7.51 -4.52 4.01
N GLY A 92 7.94 -5.10 5.13
CA GLY A 92 9.29 -4.91 5.66
C GLY A 92 9.56 -3.55 6.31
N CYS A 93 8.55 -2.66 6.43
CA CYS A 93 8.69 -1.36 7.10
C CYS A 93 7.79 -1.20 8.33
N VAL A 94 6.80 -2.07 8.52
CA VAL A 94 5.83 -2.01 9.63
C VAL A 94 6.20 -3.03 10.70
N GLU A 95 6.33 -2.57 11.94
CA GLU A 95 6.68 -3.42 13.09
C GLU A 95 5.51 -4.33 13.53
N ASP A 96 4.29 -3.78 13.53
CA ASP A 96 3.08 -4.50 13.94
C ASP A 96 1.90 -4.09 13.05
N TRP A 97 1.62 -4.91 12.04
CA TRP A 97 0.53 -4.69 11.09
C TRP A 97 -0.86 -4.69 11.74
N PRO A 98 -1.25 -5.69 12.57
CA PRO A 98 -2.50 -5.63 13.32
C PRO A 98 -2.68 -4.32 14.11
N SER A 99 -1.65 -3.90 14.83
CA SER A 99 -1.68 -2.64 15.61
C SER A 99 -1.82 -1.42 14.71
N LEU A 100 -1.07 -1.35 13.61
CA LEU A 100 -1.17 -0.24 12.64
C LEU A 100 -2.56 -0.18 12.00
N ILE A 101 -3.12 -1.31 11.59
CA ILE A 101 -4.46 -1.38 11.01
C ILE A 101 -5.52 -0.96 12.05
N ALA A 102 -5.36 -1.35 13.31
CA ALA A 102 -6.25 -0.91 14.39
C ALA A 102 -6.16 0.61 14.64
N LYS A 103 -4.95 1.21 14.57
CA LYS A 103 -4.77 2.67 14.61
C LYS A 103 -5.47 3.36 13.44
N CYS A 104 -5.34 2.81 12.24
CA CYS A 104 -6.04 3.32 11.05
C CYS A 104 -7.55 3.27 11.23
N PHE A 105 -8.09 2.15 11.72
CA PHE A 105 -9.52 2.00 12.01
C PHE A 105 -10.05 3.08 12.96
N ARG A 106 -9.32 3.37 14.06
CA ARG A 106 -9.70 4.42 15.01
C ARG A 106 -9.60 5.84 14.45
N SER A 107 -8.82 6.04 13.39
CA SER A 107 -8.55 7.35 12.79
C SER A 107 -9.50 7.71 11.64
N LEU A 108 -10.27 6.73 11.16
CA LEU A 108 -11.28 6.93 10.13
C LEU A 108 -12.58 7.47 10.72
N GLU A 109 -13.28 8.29 9.92
CA GLU A 109 -14.68 8.62 10.17
C GLU A 109 -15.57 7.37 10.02
N PRO A 110 -16.75 7.32 10.67
CA PRO A 110 -17.74 6.28 10.39
C PRO A 110 -18.08 6.24 8.89
N GLY A 111 -17.85 5.09 8.25
CA GLY A 111 -18.02 4.91 6.80
C GLY A 111 -16.78 5.25 5.96
N GLY A 112 -15.68 5.66 6.59
CA GLY A 112 -14.38 5.84 5.94
C GLY A 112 -13.73 4.52 5.52
N TRP A 113 -12.72 4.60 4.66
CA TRP A 113 -12.08 3.44 4.03
C TRP A 113 -10.60 3.34 4.36
N LEU A 114 -10.14 2.10 4.56
CA LEU A 114 -8.71 1.78 4.52
C LEU A 114 -8.43 0.97 3.26
N GLU A 115 -7.52 1.46 2.42
CA GLU A 115 -6.97 0.70 1.30
C GLU A 115 -5.52 0.33 1.60
N VAL A 116 -5.22 -0.96 1.53
CA VAL A 116 -3.87 -1.51 1.69
C VAL A 116 -3.50 -2.28 0.44
N ALA A 117 -2.41 -1.89 -0.21
CA ALA A 117 -1.95 -2.48 -1.45
C ALA A 117 -0.51 -2.99 -1.31
N GLU A 118 -0.35 -4.31 -1.15
CA GLU A 118 0.97 -4.94 -0.99
C GLU A 118 1.22 -5.97 -2.08
N PRO A 119 2.44 -6.02 -2.67
CA PRO A 119 2.82 -7.13 -3.49
C PRO A 119 3.01 -8.38 -2.61
N SER A 120 2.77 -9.56 -3.19
CA SER A 120 3.14 -10.80 -2.54
C SER A 120 4.61 -11.11 -2.78
N ILE A 121 5.32 -11.56 -1.74
CA ILE A 121 6.66 -12.14 -1.88
C ILE A 121 6.63 -13.55 -2.50
N HIS A 122 5.45 -14.18 -2.53
CA HIS A 122 5.25 -15.50 -3.12
C HIS A 122 4.98 -15.37 -4.62
N ILE A 123 6.04 -15.54 -5.42
CA ILE A 123 5.93 -15.49 -6.88
C ILE A 123 5.30 -16.79 -7.36
N LEU A 124 4.03 -16.68 -7.77
CA LEU A 124 3.31 -17.79 -8.36
C LEU A 124 3.57 -17.84 -9.87
N PRO A 125 3.70 -19.04 -10.41
CA PRO A 125 3.81 -19.18 -11.86
C PRO A 125 2.50 -18.85 -12.60
N PHE A 126 2.61 -18.57 -13.90
CA PHE A 126 1.52 -18.03 -14.71
C PHE A 126 0.55 -19.09 -15.31
N ASP A 127 0.95 -20.36 -15.41
CA ASP A 127 0.18 -21.42 -16.11
C ASP A 127 -0.30 -22.53 -15.13
N PRO A 128 -1.63 -22.76 -14.99
CA PRO A 128 -2.18 -23.82 -14.14
C PRO A 128 -1.97 -25.24 -14.70
N SER A 129 -1.59 -25.40 -15.97
CA SER A 129 -1.24 -26.70 -16.57
C SER A 129 0.20 -27.14 -16.28
N GLY A 130 0.95 -26.33 -15.54
CA GLY A 130 2.08 -26.81 -14.77
C GLY A 130 3.32 -25.95 -14.89
N PRO A 131 3.72 -25.31 -13.81
CA PRO A 131 5.06 -24.81 -13.64
C PRO A 131 5.76 -25.68 -12.61
N VAL A 132 6.87 -26.27 -13.04
CA VAL A 132 7.85 -26.84 -12.10
C VAL A 132 8.17 -25.74 -11.07
N PRO A 133 8.16 -26.05 -9.75
CA PRO A 133 8.64 -25.11 -8.75
C PRO A 133 10.02 -24.59 -9.19
N ILE A 134 10.15 -23.29 -9.40
CA ILE A 134 11.45 -22.69 -9.68
C ILE A 134 12.08 -22.46 -8.31
N PRO A 135 13.12 -23.22 -7.91
CA PRO A 135 13.65 -23.17 -6.54
C PRO A 135 14.03 -21.74 -6.13
N ALA A 136 14.56 -20.94 -7.08
CA ALA A 136 14.92 -19.55 -6.85
C ALA A 136 13.74 -18.66 -6.36
N PHE A 137 12.49 -18.95 -6.75
CA PHE A 137 11.33 -18.18 -6.25
C PHE A 137 10.90 -18.61 -4.84
N SER A 138 11.08 -19.89 -4.50
CA SER A 138 10.89 -20.37 -3.13
C SER A 138 12.00 -19.83 -2.23
N ASP A 139 13.25 -19.84 -2.68
CA ASP A 139 14.38 -19.26 -1.96
C ASP A 139 14.19 -17.76 -1.74
N TRP A 140 13.74 -17.02 -2.76
CA TRP A 140 13.36 -15.61 -2.65
C TRP A 140 12.36 -15.39 -1.51
N ALA A 141 11.22 -16.09 -1.52
CA ALA A 141 10.19 -15.92 -0.50
C ALA A 141 10.73 -16.28 0.89
N ASN A 142 11.44 -17.40 1.02
CA ASN A 142 12.03 -17.85 2.28
C ASN A 142 13.06 -16.85 2.83
N THR A 143 13.86 -16.21 1.97
CA THR A 143 14.80 -15.17 2.39
C THR A 143 14.06 -13.96 2.98
N PHE A 144 12.98 -13.51 2.37
CA PHE A 144 12.19 -12.39 2.89
C PHE A 144 11.44 -12.74 4.18
N VAL A 145 10.94 -13.96 4.32
CA VAL A 145 10.34 -14.44 5.57
C VAL A 145 11.37 -14.40 6.70
N LYS A 146 12.55 -15.00 6.50
CA LYS A 146 13.64 -14.98 7.49
C LYS A 146 14.08 -13.56 7.85
N ALA A 147 14.24 -12.69 6.85
CA ALA A 147 14.59 -11.29 7.10
C ALA A 147 13.53 -10.57 7.94
N GLY A 148 12.25 -10.88 7.74
CA GLY A 148 11.18 -10.32 8.56
C GLY A 148 11.17 -10.85 9.99
N GLU A 149 11.48 -12.14 10.20
CA GLU A 149 11.62 -12.75 11.52
C GLU A 149 12.80 -12.14 12.30
N GLU A 150 13.92 -11.89 11.62
CA GLU A 150 15.13 -11.31 12.23
C GLU A 150 14.97 -9.82 12.59
N THR A 151 14.27 -9.05 11.75
CA THR A 151 14.09 -7.60 11.95
C THR A 151 12.85 -7.25 12.77
N GLY A 152 11.91 -8.19 12.92
CA GLY A 152 10.58 -7.93 13.48
C GLY A 152 9.64 -7.20 12.52
N MET A 153 10.03 -6.98 11.26
CA MET A 153 9.22 -6.30 10.25
C MET A 153 8.85 -7.27 9.12
N SER A 154 7.62 -7.78 9.14
CA SER A 154 7.20 -8.84 8.20
C SER A 154 7.17 -8.37 6.74
N PHE A 155 7.70 -9.21 5.86
CA PHE A 155 7.54 -9.10 4.41
C PHE A 155 6.35 -9.93 3.87
N ASP A 156 5.86 -10.91 4.63
CA ASP A 156 4.72 -11.74 4.23
C ASP A 156 3.39 -11.12 4.70
N VAL A 157 2.92 -10.15 3.92
CA VAL A 157 1.82 -9.27 4.30
C VAL A 157 0.54 -9.57 3.51
N ALA A 158 0.65 -9.70 2.19
CA ALA A 158 -0.49 -9.65 1.26
C ALA A 158 -1.60 -10.68 1.56
N SER A 159 -1.25 -11.87 2.06
CA SER A 159 -2.19 -12.94 2.42
C SER A 159 -2.95 -12.67 3.72
N ASN A 160 -2.37 -11.87 4.62
CA ASN A 160 -2.86 -11.65 5.99
C ASN A 160 -3.74 -10.40 6.14
N ILE A 161 -3.60 -9.41 5.24
CA ILE A 161 -4.30 -8.11 5.30
C ILE A 161 -5.80 -8.26 5.57
N ALA A 162 -6.49 -9.15 4.85
CA ALA A 162 -7.94 -9.30 4.99
C ALA A 162 -8.36 -9.79 6.39
N GLY A 163 -7.55 -10.65 7.01
CA GLY A 163 -7.74 -11.10 8.38
C GLY A 163 -7.60 -9.95 9.36
N TRP A 164 -6.48 -9.21 9.28
CA TRP A 164 -6.22 -8.07 10.17
C TRP A 164 -7.24 -6.94 10.03
N LEU A 165 -7.73 -6.67 8.81
CA LEU A 165 -8.84 -5.72 8.60
C LEU A 165 -10.11 -6.17 9.34
N THR A 166 -10.46 -7.45 9.22
CA THR A 166 -11.66 -8.00 9.87
C THR A 166 -11.52 -7.95 11.40
N GLU A 167 -10.36 -8.33 11.93
CA GLU A 167 -10.07 -8.31 13.37
C GLU A 167 -10.11 -6.90 13.96
N ALA A 168 -9.65 -5.88 13.22
CA ALA A 168 -9.71 -4.49 13.63
C ALA A 168 -11.14 -3.90 13.65
N GLY A 169 -12.13 -4.59 13.06
CA GLY A 169 -13.53 -4.19 13.04
C GLY A 169 -14.00 -3.54 11.73
N PHE A 170 -13.19 -3.59 10.66
CA PHE A 170 -13.65 -3.15 9.35
C PHE A 170 -14.79 -4.04 8.84
N VAL A 171 -15.77 -3.39 8.23
CA VAL A 171 -16.87 -4.05 7.51
C VAL A 171 -16.64 -3.90 6.01
N ASN A 172 -17.21 -4.80 5.20
CA ASN A 172 -17.02 -4.84 3.73
C ASN A 172 -15.58 -5.08 3.27
N VAL A 173 -14.84 -5.96 3.96
CA VAL A 173 -13.48 -6.35 3.57
C VAL A 173 -13.51 -7.06 2.20
N LYS A 174 -12.82 -6.47 1.21
CA LYS A 174 -12.66 -7.05 -0.14
C LYS A 174 -11.18 -7.25 -0.43
N LEU A 175 -10.80 -8.49 -0.74
CA LEU A 175 -9.47 -8.81 -1.24
C LEU A 175 -9.49 -8.89 -2.77
N GLU A 176 -8.76 -8.01 -3.44
CA GLU A 176 -8.57 -8.05 -4.89
C GLU A 176 -7.16 -8.55 -5.21
N LYS A 177 -7.05 -9.71 -5.85
CA LYS A 177 -5.77 -10.28 -6.29
C LYS A 177 -5.53 -9.88 -7.75
N ILE A 178 -4.45 -9.15 -8.00
CA ILE A 178 -4.05 -8.72 -9.34
C ILE A 178 -2.76 -9.43 -9.72
N THR A 179 -2.81 -10.21 -10.80
CA THR A 179 -1.61 -10.86 -11.34
C THR A 179 -0.76 -9.84 -12.08
N VAL A 180 0.41 -9.52 -11.51
CA VAL A 180 1.41 -8.66 -12.13
C VAL A 180 2.51 -9.57 -12.70
N PRO A 181 2.64 -9.71 -14.03
CA PRO A 181 3.68 -10.55 -14.61
C PRO A 181 5.07 -10.02 -14.25
N VAL A 182 6.06 -10.92 -14.22
CA VAL A 182 7.48 -10.56 -14.09
C VAL A 182 8.16 -10.86 -15.42
N GLY A 183 9.01 -9.95 -15.87
CA GLY A 183 9.81 -10.10 -17.08
C GLY A 183 9.24 -9.38 -18.31
N ARG A 184 9.97 -9.45 -19.43
CA ARG A 184 9.85 -8.45 -20.51
C ARG A 184 8.69 -8.66 -21.49
N LYS A 185 7.91 -9.73 -21.31
CA LYS A 185 6.87 -10.16 -22.27
C LYS A 185 5.69 -9.20 -22.36
N THR A 186 5.37 -8.46 -21.29
CA THR A 186 4.33 -7.43 -21.29
C THR A 186 4.90 -6.10 -20.81
N GLN A 187 4.21 -4.99 -21.12
CA GLN A 187 4.60 -3.67 -20.63
C GLN A 187 4.64 -3.63 -19.10
N LEU A 188 3.57 -4.11 -18.45
CA LEU A 188 3.49 -4.23 -16.99
C LEU A 188 4.63 -5.09 -16.42
N GLY A 189 4.99 -6.18 -17.09
CA GLY A 189 6.09 -7.04 -16.66
C GLY A 189 7.47 -6.39 -16.77
N ARG A 190 7.70 -5.52 -17.76
CA ARG A 190 8.94 -4.73 -17.86
C ARG A 190 9.06 -3.75 -16.70
N TYR A 191 7.98 -3.03 -16.37
CA TYR A 191 7.98 -2.12 -15.23
C TYR A 191 8.16 -2.86 -13.91
N ASN A 192 7.51 -4.01 -13.74
CA ASN A 192 7.68 -4.83 -12.54
C ASN A 192 9.10 -5.39 -12.42
N GLN A 193 9.71 -5.85 -13.52
CA GLN A 193 11.11 -6.29 -13.51
C GLN A 193 12.07 -5.16 -13.11
N ALA A 194 11.88 -3.95 -13.66
CA ALA A 194 12.72 -2.79 -13.31
C ALA A 194 12.57 -2.35 -11.84
N ARG A 195 11.46 -2.71 -11.17
CA ARG A 195 11.26 -2.47 -9.74
C ARG A 195 12.04 -3.44 -8.85
N LEU A 196 12.37 -4.63 -9.35
CA LEU A 196 13.03 -5.71 -8.61
C LEU A 196 14.55 -5.72 -8.77
N HIS A 197 15.11 -4.90 -9.66
CA HIS A 197 16.54 -4.67 -9.86
C HIS A 197 16.97 -3.38 -9.18
#